data_AF-A0A8C9K2K9-F1
#
_entry.id   AF-A0A8C9K2K9-F1
#
_cell.length_a   1.000
_cell.length_b   1.000
_cell.length_c   1.000
_cell.angle_alpha   90.00
_cell.angle_beta   90.00
_cell.angle_gamma   90.00
#
_symmetry.space_group_name_H-M   'P 1'
#
loop_
_entity.id
_entity.type
_entity.pdbx_description
1 polymer ?
#
loop_
_entity_poly.entity_id
_entity_poly.type
_entity_poly.pdbx_seq_one_letter_code
_entity_poly.pdbx_strand_id
1 'polypeptide(L)'
;KIALEAQNALPHLSAWQLSAPTRLYHKTVVDHCENLRNVRSLDKTSKNVGYGLVGAPACGDWMELQIQVDEKGTTVDAKFKTFGCGSATASLATEWVLQLWKTVEEALTIKNSDIAKELCLPLLKLHCSILVEDAIQAALRQGNTGSPGLLA
;
A
#
# COMPACT_ATOMS: atom_id res chain seq x y z
N LYS A 1 25.58 -3.27 -30.03
CA LYS A 1 26.97 -3.11 -29.52
C LYS A 1 27.04 -2.93 -28.00
N ILE A 2 26.00 -2.45 -27.30
CA ILE A 2 26.04 -2.30 -25.82
C ILE A 2 25.82 -3.63 -25.05
N ALA A 3 25.17 -4.64 -25.65
CA ALA A 3 24.87 -5.90 -24.97
C ALA A 3 26.00 -6.94 -24.94
N LEU A 4 27.11 -6.73 -25.67
CA LEU A 4 28.16 -7.75 -25.84
C LEU A 4 29.37 -7.55 -24.91
N GLU A 5 29.52 -6.38 -24.27
CA GLU A 5 30.67 -6.08 -23.40
C GLU A 5 30.49 -6.51 -21.93
N ALA A 6 29.28 -6.89 -21.52
CA ALA A 6 29.00 -7.25 -20.12
C ALA A 6 29.32 -8.72 -19.75
N GLN A 7 29.67 -9.58 -20.72
CA GLN A 7 29.88 -11.02 -20.47
C GLN A 7 31.26 -11.37 -19.89
N ASN A 8 32.23 -10.46 -19.94
CA ASN A 8 33.62 -10.80 -19.58
C ASN A 8 34.04 -10.48 -18.14
N ALA A 9 33.13 -10.07 -17.24
CA ALA A 9 33.51 -9.49 -15.95
C ALA A 9 33.27 -10.34 -14.69
N LEU A 10 32.60 -11.50 -14.72
CA LEU A 10 32.23 -12.23 -13.48
C LEU A 10 32.30 -13.76 -13.62
N PRO A 11 33.46 -14.42 -13.41
CA PRO A 11 33.64 -15.84 -13.71
C PRO A 11 33.23 -16.80 -12.58
N HIS A 12 32.31 -16.42 -11.67
CA HIS A 12 31.97 -17.23 -10.49
C HIS A 12 30.46 -17.54 -10.32
N LEU A 13 29.57 -16.88 -11.04
CA LEU A 13 28.13 -17.06 -10.81
C LEU A 13 27.67 -18.37 -11.45
N SER A 14 27.08 -19.25 -10.64
CA SER A 14 26.58 -20.56 -11.09
C SER A 14 25.42 -20.36 -12.06
N ALA A 15 25.20 -21.33 -12.97
CA ALA A 15 24.16 -21.29 -14.00
C ALA A 15 22.72 -21.03 -13.48
N TRP A 16 22.50 -21.17 -12.16
CA TRP A 16 21.24 -20.89 -11.48
C TRP A 16 20.97 -19.39 -11.25
N GLN A 17 22.00 -18.54 -11.33
CA GLN A 17 21.87 -17.08 -11.13
C GLN A 17 21.47 -16.33 -12.42
N LEU A 18 21.32 -17.03 -13.55
CA LEU A 18 21.04 -16.44 -14.86
C LEU A 18 19.59 -16.62 -15.35
N SER A 19 18.67 -17.11 -14.52
CA SER A 19 17.29 -17.41 -14.94
C SER A 19 16.19 -16.80 -14.06
N ALA A 20 16.42 -15.64 -13.46
CA ALA A 20 15.31 -14.79 -13.01
C ALA A 20 15.16 -13.67 -14.03
N PRO A 21 13.99 -13.49 -14.70
CA PRO A 21 13.76 -12.27 -15.45
C PRO A 21 13.97 -11.12 -14.48
N THR A 22 14.88 -10.19 -14.81
CA THR A 22 15.11 -8.99 -14.01
C THR A 22 13.76 -8.36 -13.79
N ARG A 23 13.24 -8.49 -12.57
CA ARG A 23 11.92 -7.98 -12.20
C ARG A 23 11.97 -6.48 -12.43
N LEU A 24 11.32 -6.02 -13.51
CA LEU A 24 11.23 -4.61 -13.94
C LEU A 24 10.29 -3.83 -13.01
N TYR A 25 10.53 -3.93 -11.71
CA TYR A 25 9.82 -3.21 -10.67
C TYR A 25 10.80 -2.25 -10.00
N HIS A 26 10.28 -1.09 -9.62
CA HIS A 26 11.06 -0.11 -8.85
C HIS A 26 11.57 -0.75 -7.55
N LYS A 27 12.78 -0.39 -7.11
CA LYS A 27 13.43 -1.00 -5.94
C LYS A 27 12.55 -0.95 -4.69
N THR A 28 11.80 0.14 -4.50
CA THR A 28 10.87 0.30 -3.38
C THR A 28 9.74 -0.73 -3.42
N VAL A 29 9.21 -1.05 -4.60
CA VAL A 29 8.16 -2.08 -4.74
C VAL A 29 8.70 -3.46 -4.42
N VAL A 30 9.93 -3.76 -4.85
CA VAL A 30 10.61 -5.02 -4.55
C VAL A 30 10.85 -5.17 -3.05
N ASP A 31 11.38 -4.12 -2.40
CA ASP A 31 11.63 -4.10 -0.96
C ASP A 31 10.36 -4.34 -0.15
N HIS A 32 9.25 -3.68 -0.50
CA HIS A 32 7.96 -3.92 0.17
C HIS A 32 7.30 -5.25 -0.18
N CYS A 33 7.72 -5.90 -1.29
CA CYS A 33 7.28 -7.25 -1.60
C CYS A 33 7.98 -8.29 -0.72
N GLU A 34 9.26 -8.06 -0.40
CA GLU A 34 10.08 -8.97 0.40
C GLU A 34 9.93 -8.71 1.90
N ASN A 35 9.78 -7.44 2.29
CA ASN A 35 9.71 -6.97 3.68
C ASN A 35 8.42 -6.17 3.90
N LEU A 36 7.32 -6.88 4.14
CA LEU A 36 6.06 -6.22 4.44
C LEU A 36 6.15 -5.53 5.81
N ARG A 37 6.03 -4.20 5.81
CA ARG A 37 5.90 -3.37 7.02
C ARG A 37 4.42 -3.24 7.39
N ASN A 38 4.09 -2.90 8.63
CA ASN A 38 2.72 -2.59 9.08
C ASN A 38 1.64 -3.67 8.87
N VAL A 39 2.04 -4.94 8.67
CA VAL A 39 1.13 -6.09 8.60
C VAL A 39 0.66 -6.48 9.99
N ARG A 40 -0.37 -5.81 10.51
CA ARG A 40 -1.04 -6.15 11.78
C ARG A 40 -2.51 -5.75 11.72
N SER A 41 -3.24 -6.02 12.80
CA SER A 41 -4.51 -5.35 13.07
C SER A 41 -4.38 -4.50 14.32
N LEU A 42 -5.06 -3.37 14.31
CA LEU A 42 -5.36 -2.54 15.46
C LEU A 42 -6.58 -3.11 16.21
N ASP A 43 -6.83 -2.55 17.39
CA ASP A 43 -8.01 -2.89 18.18
C ASP A 43 -9.27 -2.31 17.53
N LYS A 44 -10.15 -3.20 17.08
CA LYS A 44 -11.42 -2.86 16.43
C LYS A 44 -12.44 -2.24 17.39
N THR A 45 -12.22 -2.33 18.70
CA THR A 45 -13.13 -1.77 19.71
C THR A 45 -12.82 -0.30 20.01
N SER A 46 -11.68 0.21 19.56
CA SER A 46 -11.29 1.60 19.75
C SER A 46 -12.12 2.54 18.86
N LYS A 47 -12.67 3.59 19.46
CA LYS A 47 -13.44 4.63 18.74
C LYS A 47 -12.58 5.47 17.78
N ASN A 48 -11.27 5.43 17.99
CA ASN A 48 -10.30 6.23 17.24
C ASN A 48 -9.70 5.44 16.06
N VAL A 49 -10.20 4.24 15.79
CA VAL A 49 -9.71 3.37 14.71
C VAL A 49 -10.78 3.26 13.63
N GLY A 50 -10.48 3.82 12.47
CA GLY A 50 -11.25 3.63 11.24
C GLY A 50 -10.86 2.32 10.53
N TYR A 51 -11.83 1.70 9.87
CA TYR A 51 -11.66 0.42 9.20
C TYR A 51 -12.20 0.49 7.76
N GLY A 52 -11.44 -0.05 6.81
CA GLY A 52 -11.79 -0.06 5.40
C GLY A 52 -11.50 -1.42 4.80
N LEU A 53 -12.54 -2.21 4.54
CA LEU A 53 -12.44 -3.48 3.82
C LEU A 53 -12.93 -3.28 2.39
N VAL A 54 -12.07 -3.62 1.43
CA VAL A 54 -12.34 -3.52 0.01
C VAL A 54 -11.99 -4.82 -0.70
N GLY A 55 -12.76 -5.14 -1.74
CA GLY A 55 -12.70 -6.43 -2.43
C GLY A 55 -13.53 -7.49 -1.72
N ALA A 56 -13.47 -8.71 -2.25
CA ALA A 56 -14.22 -9.85 -1.75
C ALA A 56 -13.29 -11.06 -1.58
N PRO A 57 -13.33 -11.76 -0.43
CA PRO A 57 -12.53 -12.96 -0.21
C PRO A 57 -12.72 -14.04 -1.29
N ALA A 58 -13.91 -14.11 -1.87
CA ALA A 58 -14.24 -15.05 -2.95
C ALA A 58 -13.48 -14.79 -4.26
N CYS A 59 -13.04 -13.55 -4.50
CA CYS A 59 -12.33 -13.15 -5.72
C CYS A 59 -10.81 -13.30 -5.62
N GLY A 60 -10.29 -13.70 -4.46
CA GLY A 60 -8.85 -13.95 -4.25
C GLY A 60 -7.98 -12.70 -4.09
N ASP A 61 -8.54 -11.50 -4.22
CA ASP A 61 -7.88 -10.23 -3.93
C ASP A 61 -8.78 -9.40 -2.98
N TRP A 62 -8.30 -9.15 -1.76
CA TRP A 62 -8.96 -8.25 -0.81
C TRP A 62 -7.94 -7.50 0.03
N MET A 63 -8.32 -6.31 0.49
CA MET A 63 -7.52 -5.47 1.37
C MET A 63 -8.37 -4.92 2.49
N GLU A 64 -7.83 -5.00 3.69
CA GLU A 64 -8.32 -4.41 4.91
C GLU A 64 -7.29 -3.39 5.36
N LEU A 65 -7.71 -2.13 5.50
CA LEU A 65 -6.90 -1.05 6.04
C LEU A 65 -7.52 -0.57 7.35
N GLN A 66 -6.67 -0.33 8.34
CA GLN A 66 -7.07 0.20 9.63
C GLN A 66 -6.21 1.42 9.93
N ILE A 67 -6.86 2.55 10.23
CA ILE A 67 -6.20 3.83 10.48
C ILE A 67 -6.61 4.30 11.86
N GLN A 68 -5.63 4.52 12.73
CA GLN A 68 -5.83 5.15 14.03
C GLN A 68 -5.59 6.66 13.90
N VAL A 69 -6.52 7.44 14.43
CA VAL A 69 -6.48 8.90 14.43
C VAL A 69 -6.47 9.41 15.88
N ASP A 70 -5.77 10.50 16.15
CA ASP A 70 -5.81 11.15 17.47
C ASP A 70 -7.02 12.08 17.60
N GLU A 71 -7.21 12.69 18.77
CA GLU A 71 -8.30 13.65 19.02
C GLU A 71 -8.21 14.93 18.18
N LYS A 72 -7.04 15.20 17.57
CA LYS A 72 -6.78 16.37 16.72
C LYS A 72 -7.04 16.07 15.24
N GLY A 73 -7.48 14.86 14.89
CA GLY A 73 -7.66 14.46 13.50
C GLY A 73 -6.35 14.09 12.80
N THR A 74 -5.29 13.78 13.56
CA THR A 74 -3.98 13.39 13.04
C THR A 74 -3.81 11.88 13.00
N THR A 75 -3.32 11.32 11.90
CA THR A 75 -3.06 9.88 11.77
C THR A 75 -1.88 9.47 12.65
N VAL A 76 -2.10 8.54 13.59
CA VAL A 76 -1.09 8.08 14.55
C VAL A 76 -0.55 6.69 14.22
N ASP A 77 -1.39 5.81 13.68
CA ASP A 77 -0.97 4.49 13.23
C ASP A 77 -1.83 4.03 12.05
N ALA A 78 -1.26 3.20 11.17
CA ALA A 78 -1.93 2.63 10.03
C ALA A 78 -1.44 1.20 9.83
N LYS A 79 -2.37 0.24 9.86
CA LYS A 79 -2.09 -1.18 9.70
C LYS A 79 -2.95 -1.74 8.57
N PHE A 80 -2.45 -2.76 7.88
CA PHE A 80 -3.23 -3.44 6.86
C PHE A 80 -3.16 -4.96 6.99
N LYS A 81 -4.16 -5.59 6.40
CA LYS A 81 -4.17 -7.00 6.04
C LYS A 81 -4.63 -7.09 4.60
N THR A 82 -3.98 -7.91 3.80
CA THR A 82 -4.38 -8.10 2.42
C THR A 82 -4.07 -9.53 2.02
N PHE A 83 -4.83 -10.02 1.07
CA PHE A 83 -4.60 -11.30 0.44
C PHE A 83 -4.54 -11.06 -1.07
N GLY A 84 -3.54 -11.68 -1.70
CA GLY A 84 -3.33 -11.59 -3.14
C GLY A 84 -2.27 -10.57 -3.55
N CYS A 85 -2.40 -10.06 -4.76
CA CYS A 85 -1.30 -9.39 -5.45
C CYS A 85 -1.10 -7.91 -5.03
N GLY A 86 -1.92 -7.42 -4.10
CA GLY A 86 -1.87 -6.09 -3.50
C GLY A 86 -0.93 -5.94 -2.30
N SER A 87 -0.25 -7.00 -1.86
CA SER A 87 0.56 -7.01 -0.62
C SER A 87 1.66 -5.94 -0.57
N ALA A 88 2.45 -5.82 -1.65
CA ALA A 88 3.51 -4.80 -1.72
C ALA A 88 2.91 -3.38 -1.77
N THR A 89 1.84 -3.18 -2.55
CA THR A 89 1.16 -1.89 -2.70
C THR A 89 0.52 -1.44 -1.38
N ALA A 90 -0.07 -2.37 -0.61
CA ALA A 90 -0.65 -2.08 0.69
C ALA A 90 0.42 -1.71 1.72
N SER A 91 1.55 -2.42 1.73
CA SER A 91 2.67 -2.08 2.62
C SER A 91 3.21 -0.69 2.37
N LEU A 92 3.48 -0.38 1.10
CA LEU A 92 3.87 0.94 0.66
C LEU A 92 2.85 2.01 1.05
N ALA A 93 1.58 1.77 0.76
CA ALA A 93 0.51 2.70 1.05
C ALA A 93 0.41 3.04 2.54
N THR A 94 0.57 2.06 3.43
CA THR A 94 0.52 2.33 4.88
C THR A 94 1.70 3.13 5.40
N GLU A 95 2.90 2.96 4.84
CA GLU A 95 4.02 3.86 5.17
C GLU A 95 3.77 5.27 4.64
N TRP A 96 3.22 5.36 3.43
CA TRP A 96 2.87 6.63 2.82
C TRP A 96 1.80 7.38 3.62
N VAL A 97 0.77 6.69 4.11
CA VAL A 97 -0.25 7.23 5.02
C VAL A 97 0.41 7.87 6.24
N LEU A 98 1.38 7.18 6.85
CA LEU A 98 2.03 7.65 8.08
C LEU A 98 3.05 8.77 7.84
N GLN A 99 3.71 8.78 6.68
CA GLN A 99 4.79 9.72 6.39
C GLN A 99 4.28 11.02 5.77
N LEU A 100 3.24 10.96 4.94
CA LEU A 100 2.72 12.13 4.23
C LEU A 100 1.45 12.70 4.85
N TRP A 101 0.57 11.88 5.43
CA TRP A 101 -0.75 12.34 5.86
C TRP A 101 -0.78 12.49 7.36
N LYS A 102 -0.43 13.70 7.78
CA LYS A 102 -0.59 14.06 9.18
C LYS A 102 -2.07 14.17 9.47
N THR A 103 -2.90 14.77 8.60
CA THR A 103 -4.34 14.94 8.90
C THR A 103 -5.28 14.11 8.03
N VAL A 104 -6.49 13.87 8.52
CA VAL A 104 -7.55 13.12 7.81
C VAL A 104 -7.98 13.82 6.52
N GLU A 105 -7.98 15.15 6.49
CA GLU A 105 -8.40 15.93 5.32
C GLU A 105 -7.42 15.77 4.16
N GLU A 106 -6.12 15.80 4.45
CA GLU A 106 -5.09 15.51 3.45
C GLU A 106 -5.30 14.10 2.87
N ALA A 107 -5.58 13.13 3.75
CA ALA A 107 -5.82 11.74 3.41
C ALA A 107 -7.07 11.52 2.52
N LEU A 108 -8.05 12.44 2.53
CA LEU A 108 -9.24 12.40 1.67
C LEU A 108 -9.01 12.99 0.26
N THR A 109 -7.96 13.80 0.06
CA THR A 109 -7.69 14.46 -1.23
C THR A 109 -6.89 13.59 -2.21
N ILE A 110 -6.34 12.47 -1.74
CA ILE A 110 -5.49 11.58 -2.56
C ILE A 110 -6.31 10.88 -3.62
N LYS A 111 -5.69 10.79 -4.79
CA LYS A 111 -6.19 10.04 -5.94
C LYS A 111 -5.28 8.86 -6.22
N ASN A 112 -5.84 7.80 -6.79
CA ASN A 112 -5.10 6.65 -7.30
C ASN A 112 -3.95 7.03 -8.24
N SER A 113 -4.03 8.16 -8.95
CA SER A 113 -2.98 8.63 -9.84
C SER A 113 -1.70 8.99 -9.08
N ASP A 114 -1.82 9.55 -7.88
CA ASP A 114 -0.68 9.97 -7.07
C ASP A 114 -0.03 8.76 -6.41
N ILE A 115 -0.86 7.83 -5.94
CA ILE A 115 -0.41 6.51 -5.46
C ILE A 115 0.31 5.75 -6.58
N ALA A 116 -0.25 5.69 -7.78
CA ALA A 116 0.37 4.97 -8.90
C ALA A 116 1.72 5.57 -9.31
N LYS A 117 1.83 6.90 -9.30
CA LYS A 117 3.08 7.61 -9.62
C LYS A 117 4.15 7.33 -8.58
N GLU A 118 3.85 7.48 -7.30
CA GLU A 118 4.83 7.27 -6.25
C GLU A 118 5.30 5.82 -6.22
N LEU A 119 4.35 4.90 -6.28
CA LEU A 119 4.63 3.48 -6.22
C LEU A 119 5.24 2.96 -7.53
N CYS A 120 5.47 3.85 -8.52
CA CYS A 120 6.02 3.54 -9.83
C CYS A 120 5.35 2.30 -10.44
N LEU A 121 4.02 2.21 -10.29
CA LEU A 121 3.29 1.00 -10.66
C LEU A 121 3.28 0.86 -12.18
N PRO A 122 3.64 -0.32 -12.72
CA PRO A 122 3.44 -0.58 -14.14
C PRO A 122 1.94 -0.57 -14.44
N LEU A 123 1.57 -0.21 -15.67
CA LEU A 123 0.16 0.00 -16.09
C LEU A 123 -0.77 -1.18 -15.78
N LEU A 124 -0.25 -2.41 -15.77
CA LEU A 124 -1.01 -3.62 -15.43
C LEU A 124 -1.47 -3.67 -13.95
N LYS A 125 -0.85 -2.88 -13.07
CA LYS A 125 -1.11 -2.84 -11.62
C LYS A 125 -1.86 -1.58 -11.16
N LEU A 126 -2.41 -0.80 -12.08
CA LEU A 126 -3.24 0.38 -11.75
C LEU A 126 -4.49 0.03 -10.94
N HIS A 127 -5.05 -1.17 -11.06
CA HIS A 127 -6.17 -1.57 -10.21
C HIS A 127 -5.79 -1.62 -8.72
N CYS A 128 -4.51 -1.84 -8.40
CA CYS A 128 -4.05 -1.85 -7.01
C CYS A 128 -4.07 -0.44 -6.40
N SER A 129 -3.83 0.61 -7.18
CA SER A 129 -3.90 1.98 -6.66
C SER A 129 -5.34 2.42 -6.42
N ILE A 130 -6.29 1.97 -7.25
CA ILE A 130 -7.73 2.18 -7.02
C ILE A 130 -8.16 1.46 -5.74
N LEU A 131 -7.76 0.19 -5.58
CA LEU A 131 -8.13 -0.60 -4.41
C LEU A 131 -7.56 0.00 -3.11
N VAL A 132 -6.33 0.54 -3.15
CA VAL A 132 -5.75 1.26 -2.01
C VAL A 132 -6.50 2.57 -1.72
N GLU A 133 -6.82 3.37 -2.73
CA GLU A 133 -7.61 4.60 -2.58
C GLU A 133 -8.95 4.30 -1.90
N ASP A 134 -9.69 3.31 -2.40
CA ASP A 134 -10.98 2.90 -1.84
C ASP A 134 -10.85 2.44 -0.38
N ALA A 135 -9.78 1.70 -0.05
CA ALA A 135 -9.51 1.24 1.31
C ALA A 135 -9.27 2.42 2.27
N ILE A 136 -8.47 3.41 1.85
CA ILE A 136 -8.18 4.63 2.63
C ILE A 136 -9.47 5.40 2.87
N GLN A 137 -10.22 5.68 1.81
CA GLN A 137 -11.46 6.44 1.95
C GLN A 137 -12.49 5.70 2.81
N ALA A 138 -12.60 4.37 2.68
CA ALA A 138 -13.46 3.57 3.54
C ALA A 138 -13.05 3.66 5.02
N ALA A 139 -11.74 3.52 5.31
CA ALA A 139 -11.21 3.60 6.67
C ALA A 139 -11.46 4.97 7.31
N LEU A 140 -11.20 6.06 6.58
CA LEU A 140 -11.42 7.42 7.07
C LEU A 140 -12.91 7.73 7.26
N ARG A 141 -13.77 7.30 6.32
CA ARG A 141 -15.23 7.46 6.45
C ARG A 141 -15.75 6.76 7.69
N GLN A 142 -15.34 5.52 7.96
CA GLN A 142 -15.76 4.79 9.15
C GLN A 142 -15.23 5.41 10.44
N GLY A 143 -13.93 5.77 10.49
CA GLY A 143 -13.32 6.39 11.68
C GLY A 143 -13.99 7.71 12.07
N ASN A 144 -14.54 8.45 11.11
CA ASN A 144 -15.22 9.71 11.35
C ASN A 144 -16.69 9.56 11.82
N THR A 145 -17.27 8.35 11.82
CA THR A 145 -18.67 8.13 12.25
C THR A 145 -18.90 8.30 13.76
N GLY A 146 -17.85 8.55 14.55
CA GLY A 146 -17.93 9.02 15.95
C GLY A 146 -18.12 10.53 16.12
N SER A 147 -17.98 11.32 15.04
CA SER A 147 -18.20 12.76 15.01
C SER A 147 -19.37 13.06 14.05
N PRO A 148 -20.58 13.38 14.53
CA PRO A 148 -21.78 13.55 13.71
C PRO A 148 -21.80 14.88 12.91
N GLY A 149 -20.69 15.24 12.25
CA GLY A 149 -20.50 16.60 11.73
C GLY A 149 -19.91 16.76 10.33
N LEU A 150 -19.55 15.70 9.60
CA LEU A 150 -18.87 15.88 8.29
C LEU A 150 -19.36 15.01 7.14
N LEU A 151 -20.58 14.46 7.24
CA LEU A 151 -21.30 13.85 6.11
C LEU A 151 -22.80 14.18 6.19
N ALA A 152 -23.12 15.48 6.25
CA ALA A 152 -24.45 16.02 5.97
C ALA A 152 -24.37 16.92 4.73
#